data_AF-A0A377KN23-F1
#
_entry.id   AF-A0A377KN23-F1
#
_cell.length_a   1.000
_cell.length_b   1.000
_cell.length_c   1.000
_cell.angle_alpha   90.00
_cell.angle_beta   90.00
_cell.angle_gamma   90.00
#
_symmetry.space_group_name_H-M   'P 1'
#
loop_
_entity.id
_entity.type
_entity.pdbx_description
1 polymer ?
#
loop_
_entity_poly.entity_id
_entity_poly.type
_entity_poly.pdbx_seq_one_letter_code
_entity_poly.pdbx_strand_id
1 'polypeptide(L)' 'MYKTWILYTKKHPYASIIVIALVASLVGISIEYLVNRDFVSSGFWVTLFLVIGQMINVRRKNK' A
#
# COMPACT_ATOMS: atom_id res chain seq x y z
N MET A 1 0.61 -0.13 21.15
CA MET A 1 -0.09 0.48 20.01
C MET A 1 -0.33 -0.48 18.83
N TYR A 2 0.63 -1.35 18.44
CA TYR A 2 0.46 -2.28 17.29
C TYR A 2 -0.63 -3.36 17.49
N LYS A 3 -0.82 -3.86 18.72
CA LYS A 3 -1.76 -4.95 19.01
C LYS A 3 -3.23 -4.58 18.74
N THR A 4 -3.60 -3.33 19.01
CA THR A 4 -4.94 -2.80 18.75
C THR A 4 -5.24 -2.74 17.26
N TRP A 5 -4.25 -2.37 16.45
CA TRP A 5 -4.35 -2.33 14.99
C TRP A 5 -4.54 -3.74 14.41
N ILE A 6 -3.76 -4.72 14.87
CA ILE A 6 -3.93 -6.13 14.45
C ILE A 6 -5.32 -6.66 14.80
N LEU A 7 -5.84 -6.35 15.99
CA LEU A 7 -7.18 -6.77 16.39
C LEU A 7 -8.25 -6.11 15.51
N TYR A 8 -8.06 -4.85 15.13
CA TYR A 8 -8.94 -4.12 14.23
C TYR A 8 -8.89 -4.67 12.80
N THR A 9 -7.71 -4.99 12.27
CA THR A 9 -7.53 -5.63 10.96
C THR A 9 -8.14 -7.04 10.93
N LYS A 10 -8.12 -7.78 12.04
CA LYS A 10 -8.82 -9.07 12.16
C LYS A 10 -10.34 -8.93 12.18
N LYS A 11 -10.86 -7.90 12.85
CA LYS A 11 -12.31 -7.68 13.03
C LYS A 11 -12.97 -7.06 11.79
N HIS A 12 -12.25 -6.17 11.10
CA HIS A 12 -12.70 -5.46 9.91
C HIS A 12 -11.64 -5.51 8.80
N PRO A 13 -11.42 -6.68 8.19
CA PRO A 13 -10.36 -6.88 7.19
C PRO A 13 -10.52 -5.97 5.97
N TYR A 14 -11.75 -5.76 5.49
CA TYR A 14 -12.03 -4.88 4.34
C TYR A 14 -11.75 -3.40 4.63
N ALA A 15 -12.14 -2.90 5.81
CA ALA A 15 -11.87 -1.52 6.20
C ALA A 15 -10.37 -1.25 6.36
N SER A 16 -9.64 -2.22 6.91
CA SER A 16 -8.18 -2.12 7.04
C SER A 16 -7.49 -2.04 5.69
N ILE A 17 -7.97 -2.80 4.69
CA ILE A 17 -7.44 -2.76 3.32
C ILE A 17 -7.71 -1.39 2.68
N ILE A 18 -8.90 -0.82 2.86
CA ILE A 18 -9.25 0.51 2.32
C ILE A 18 -8.37 1.60 2.92
N VAL A 19 -8.13 1.57 4.24
CA VAL A 19 -7.27 2.53 4.92
C VAL A 19 -5.83 2.44 4.41
N ILE A 20 -5.31 1.22 4.26
CA ILE A 20 -3.96 1.01 3.72
C ILE A 20 -3.88 1.46 2.27
N ALA A 21 -4.89 1.17 1.45
CA ALA A 21 -4.93 1.59 0.05
C ALA A 21 -4.96 3.12 -0.10
N LEU A 22 -5.75 3.81 0.73
CA LEU A 22 -5.79 5.27 0.75
C LEU A 22 -4.45 5.88 1.15
N VAL A 23 -3.84 5.37 2.22
CA VAL A 23 -2.53 5.86 2.69
C VAL A 23 -1.43 5.56 1.67
N ALA A 24 -1.41 4.36 1.10
CA ALA A 24 -0.43 3.99 0.07
C ALA A 24 -0.58 4.82 -1.20
N SER A 25 -1.81 5.12 -1.62
CA SER A 25 -2.07 5.97 -2.78
C SER A 25 -1.63 7.41 -2.53
N LEU A 26 -1.97 7.99 -1.37
CA LEU A 26 -1.51 9.34 -1.01
C LEU A 26 0.01 9.43 -0.92
N VAL A 27 0.66 8.43 -0.32
CA VAL A 27 2.13 8.38 -0.22
C VAL A 27 2.76 8.21 -1.60
N GLY A 28 2.23 7.33 -2.46
CA GLY A 28 2.73 7.13 -3.81
C GLY A 28 2.64 8.40 -4.66
N ILE A 29 1.48 9.06 -4.66
CA ILE A 29 1.27 10.33 -5.37
C ILE A 29 2.17 11.43 -4.80
N SER A 30 2.32 11.49 -3.47
CA SER A 30 3.14 12.52 -2.83
C SER A 30 4.63 12.36 -3.14
N ILE A 31 5.16 11.13 -3.11
CA ILE A 31 6.56 10.85 -3.46
C ILE A 31 6.82 11.17 -4.93
N GLU A 32 5.92 10.74 -5.81
CA GLU A 32 6.00 11.01 -7.26
C GLU A 32 6.01 12.51 -7.55
N TYR A 33 5.11 13.27 -6.89
CA TYR A 33 5.05 14.72 -6.99
C TYR A 33 6.31 15.42 -6.43
N LEU A 34 6.89 14.89 -5.34
CA LEU A 34 8.09 15.50 -4.73
C LEU A 34 9.35 15.29 -5.55
N VAL A 35 9.49 14.12 -6.20
CA VAL A 35 10.70 13.73 -6.94
C VAL A 35 10.69 14.29 -8.36
N ASN A 36 9.57 14.14 -9.09
CA ASN A 36 9.50 14.56 -10.48
C ASN A 36 8.88 15.96 -10.67
N ARG A 37 8.20 16.53 -9.65
CA ARG A 37 7.36 17.74 -9.78
C ARG A 37 6.30 17.67 -10.89
N ASP A 38 6.05 16.46 -11.37
CA ASP A 38 5.28 16.16 -12.55
C ASP A 38 4.44 14.93 -12.26
N PHE A 39 3.15 14.94 -12.62
CA PHE A 39 2.24 13.80 -12.44
C PHE A 39 2.52 12.74 -13.51
N VAL A 40 3.78 12.33 -13.63
CA VAL A 40 4.22 11.42 -14.68
C VAL A 40 3.85 10.00 -14.28
N SER A 41 3.09 9.35 -15.17
CA SER A 41 2.63 7.95 -15.15
C SER A 41 3.73 6.88 -14.93
N SER A 42 4.99 7.27 -14.72
CA SER A 42 6.14 6.37 -14.54
C SER A 42 6.17 5.69 -13.18
N GLY A 43 5.81 6.36 -12.07
CA GLY A 43 5.78 5.73 -10.75
C GLY A 43 4.50 4.97 -10.49
N PHE A 44 3.49 5.08 -11.36
CA PHE A 44 2.44 4.07 -11.45
C PHE A 44 3.04 2.68 -11.71
N TRP A 45 3.99 2.56 -12.64
CA TRP A 45 4.66 1.28 -12.91
C TRP A 45 5.50 0.77 -11.73
N VAL A 46 6.23 1.67 -11.05
CA VAL A 46 7.03 1.32 -9.87
C VAL A 46 6.13 0.89 -8.72
N THR A 47 5.06 1.64 -8.46
CA THR A 47 4.07 1.34 -7.41
C THR A 47 3.35 0.03 -7.71
N LEU A 48 2.96 -0.21 -8.96
CA LEU A 48 2.33 -1.46 -9.40
C LEU A 48 3.27 -2.65 -9.18
N PHE A 49 4.55 -2.52 -9.53
CA PHE A 49 5.56 -3.55 -9.27
C PHE A 49 5.74 -3.84 -7.78
N LEU A 50 5.79 -2.80 -6.94
CA LEU A 50 5.91 -2.92 -5.49
C LEU A 50 4.68 -3.60 -4.87
N VAL A 51 3.48 -3.25 -5.33
CA VAL A 51 2.21 -3.87 -4.89
C VAL A 51 2.18 -5.35 -5.27
N ILE A 52 2.56 -5.71 -6.51
CA ILE A 52 2.66 -7.12 -6.95
C ILE A 52 3.68 -7.87 -6.10
N GLY A 53 4.85 -7.29 -5.85
CA GLY A 53 5.89 -7.87 -5.00
C GLY A 53 5.40 -8.12 -3.56
N GLN A 54 4.71 -7.15 -2.96
CA GLN A 54 4.09 -7.30 -1.65
C GLN A 54 3.02 -8.41 -1.64
N MET A 55 2.19 -8.48 -2.68
CA MET A 55 1.12 -9.48 -2.79
C MET A 55 1.69 -10.92 -2.87
N ILE A 56 2.77 -11.11 -3.64
CA ILE A 56 3.50 -12.38 -3.72
C ILE A 56 4.12 -12.75 -2.37
N ASN A 57 4.69 -11.77 -1.67
CA ASN A 57 5.34 -12.01 -0.37
C ASN A 57 4.32 -12.42 0.69
N VAL A 58 3.15 -11.77 0.73
CA VAL A 58 2.02 -12.17 1.61
C VAL A 58 1.51 -13.57 1.27
N ARG A 59 1.39 -13.92 -0.01
CA ARG A 59 1.03 -15.28 -0.43
C ARG A 59 2.04 -16.33 0.03
N ARG A 60 3.34 -16.03 -0.07
CA ARG A 60 4.41 -16.93 0.39
C ARG A 60 4.46 -17.08 1.90
N LYS A 61 4.09 -16.04 2.65
CA LYS A 61 4.12 -16.06 4.13
C LYS A 61 2.90 -16.75 4.77
N ASN A 62 1.83 -16.94 4.01
CA ASN A 62 0.61 -17.66 4.42
C ASN A 62 0.60 -19.14 3.97
N LYS A 63 1.68 -19.62 3.36
CA LYS A 63 1.91 -21.05 3.05
C LYS A 63 3.01 -21.56 3.96
#